data_AF-A0A4U8RZZ6-F1
#
_entry.id   AF-A0A4U8RZZ6-F1
#
_cell.length_a   1.000
_cell.length_b   1.000
_cell.length_c   1.000
_cell.angle_alpha   90.00
_cell.angle_beta   90.00
_cell.angle_gamma   90.00
#
_symmetry.space_group_name_H-M   'P 1'
#
loop_
_entity.id
_entity.type
_entity.pdbx_description
1 polymer ?
#
loop_
_entity_poly.entity_id
_entity_poly.type
_entity_poly.pdbx_seq_one_letter_code
_entity_poly.pdbx_strand_id
1 'polypeptide(L)'
;MDFNPHTLTLLPTQDYTPRRATTSKDKKNVRAKHIEFEHIMPAHRFGKDLQCWKNGGRKMCAKDKQFTQMESDKRNLVPAIGEINADRSNFEYADLDSKTSQKLGQYGKCAVYTDFKNKKFYPRESEKGIIARIYLYMSEHYGITLTEQEEALMRKWDKAHPPTAYEKYLLATQNP
;
A
#
# COMPACT_ATOMS: atom_id res chain seq x y z
N MET A 1 5.24 -12.67 -6.85
CA MET A 1 3.79 -12.63 -7.09
C MET A 1 3.63 -12.55 -8.58
N ASP A 2 3.08 -13.60 -9.18
CA ASP A 2 3.00 -13.70 -10.62
C ASP A 2 1.56 -13.45 -11.05
N PHE A 3 1.38 -12.67 -12.11
CA PHE A 3 0.08 -12.29 -12.63
C PHE A 3 0.16 -12.12 -14.15
N ASN A 4 -0.97 -12.26 -14.84
CA ASN A 4 -1.06 -11.94 -16.26
C ASN A 4 -1.04 -10.41 -16.44
N PRO A 5 -0.05 -9.81 -17.13
CA PRO A 5 0.06 -8.36 -17.25
C PRO A 5 -1.02 -7.72 -18.14
N HIS A 6 -1.68 -8.49 -18.99
CA HIS A 6 -2.75 -8.00 -19.87
C HIS A 6 -4.12 -8.00 -19.19
N THR A 7 -4.40 -9.01 -18.35
CA THR A 7 -5.69 -9.15 -17.68
C THR A 7 -5.66 -8.74 -16.20
N LEU A 8 -4.46 -8.49 -15.66
CA LEU A 8 -4.20 -8.27 -14.24
C LEU A 8 -4.73 -9.40 -13.34
N THR A 9 -4.88 -10.60 -13.89
CA THR A 9 -5.36 -11.76 -13.13
C THR A 9 -4.19 -12.40 -12.39
N LEU A 10 -4.37 -12.63 -11.09
CA LEU A 10 -3.40 -13.33 -10.25
C LEU A 10 -3.24 -14.78 -10.74
N LEU A 11 -1.99 -15.21 -10.95
CA LEU A 11 -1.72 -16.61 -11.29
C LEU A 11 -1.83 -17.49 -10.03
N PRO A 12 -2.21 -18.78 -10.17
CA PRO A 12 -2.26 -19.70 -9.05
C PRO A 12 -0.93 -19.73 -8.27
N THR A 13 -1.00 -19.60 -6.95
CA THR A 13 0.16 -19.63 -6.06
C THR A 13 -0.20 -20.33 -4.76
N GLN A 14 0.77 -20.99 -4.14
CA GLN A 14 0.64 -21.53 -2.78
C GLN A 14 0.92 -20.48 -1.70
N ASP A 15 1.41 -19.31 -2.09
CA ASP A 15 1.87 -18.28 -1.16
C ASP A 15 0.74 -17.38 -0.68
N TYR A 16 -0.41 -17.39 -1.33
CA TYR A 16 -1.56 -16.57 -0.98
C TYR A 16 -2.83 -17.41 -0.92
N THR A 17 -3.59 -17.22 0.16
CA THR A 17 -4.94 -17.76 0.30
C THR A 17 -5.88 -16.62 0.67
N PRO A 18 -6.99 -16.41 -0.06
CA PRO A 18 -7.92 -15.33 0.25
C PRO A 18 -8.47 -15.46 1.66
N ARG A 19 -8.49 -14.36 2.42
CA ARG A 19 -9.14 -14.30 3.72
C ARG A 19 -10.66 -14.44 3.57
N ARG A 20 -11.21 -13.91 2.47
CA ARG A 20 -12.63 -13.99 2.11
C ARG A 20 -12.77 -14.48 0.67
N ALA A 21 -12.89 -15.80 0.49
CA ALA A 21 -13.14 -16.39 -0.83
C ALA A 21 -14.49 -15.94 -1.45
N THR A 22 -15.46 -15.59 -0.62
CA THR A 22 -16.78 -15.07 -1.02
C THR A 22 -17.08 -13.72 -0.36
N THR A 23 -17.93 -12.94 -1.02
CA THR A 23 -18.49 -11.69 -0.50
C THR A 23 -19.61 -11.98 0.51
N SER A 24 -20.10 -10.95 1.20
CA SER A 24 -21.28 -11.06 2.09
C SER A 24 -22.58 -11.43 1.37
N LYS A 25 -22.58 -11.48 0.03
CA LYS A 25 -23.71 -11.91 -0.81
C LYS A 25 -23.46 -13.29 -1.44
N ASP A 26 -22.54 -14.07 -0.88
CA ASP A 26 -22.12 -15.41 -1.35
C ASP A 26 -21.60 -15.48 -2.79
N LYS A 27 -21.27 -14.33 -3.39
CA LYS A 27 -20.61 -14.26 -4.69
C LYS A 27 -19.10 -14.43 -4.53
N LYS A 28 -18.44 -15.01 -5.55
CA LYS A 28 -16.97 -15.11 -5.61
C LYS A 28 -16.32 -13.74 -5.40
N ASN A 29 -15.33 -13.67 -4.51
CA ASN A 29 -14.55 -12.45 -4.32
C ASN A 29 -13.60 -12.24 -5.51
N VAL A 30 -14.00 -11.37 -6.45
CA VAL A 30 -13.20 -11.08 -7.64
C VAL A 30 -11.89 -10.36 -7.31
N ARG A 31 -11.87 -9.54 -6.25
CA ARG A 31 -10.67 -8.79 -5.84
C ARG A 31 -9.56 -9.71 -5.34
N ALA A 32 -9.91 -10.86 -4.79
CA ALA A 32 -8.95 -11.89 -4.40
C ALA A 32 -8.26 -12.58 -5.60
N LYS A 33 -8.67 -12.30 -6.85
CA LYS A 33 -8.13 -12.91 -8.07
C LYS A 33 -7.48 -11.91 -9.02
N HIS A 34 -7.46 -10.62 -8.66
CA HIS A 34 -6.94 -9.56 -9.53
C HIS A 34 -5.89 -8.74 -8.82
N ILE A 35 -5.02 -8.15 -9.62
CA ILE A 35 -4.09 -7.13 -9.21
C ILE A 35 -4.79 -5.77 -9.31
N GLU A 36 -4.59 -4.98 -8.27
CA GLU A 36 -4.95 -3.57 -8.23
C GLU A 36 -3.69 -2.77 -7.95
N PHE A 37 -3.64 -1.53 -8.44
CA PHE A 37 -2.52 -0.65 -8.13
C PHE A 37 -2.76 0.02 -6.79
N GLU A 38 -1.90 -0.28 -5.84
CA GLU A 38 -1.89 0.27 -4.49
C GLU A 38 -1.14 1.59 -4.47
N HIS A 39 -1.75 2.57 -3.81
CA HIS A 39 -1.09 3.82 -3.41
C HIS A 39 -0.38 3.57 -2.08
N ILE A 40 0.93 3.34 -2.10
CA ILE A 40 1.73 3.06 -0.89
C ILE A 40 1.44 4.12 0.19
N MET A 41 1.65 5.40 -0.10
CA MET A 41 1.03 6.49 0.64
C MET A 41 -0.41 6.66 0.10
N PRO A 42 -1.46 6.33 0.87
CA PRO A 42 -2.81 6.28 0.35
C PRO A 42 -3.30 7.67 -0.04
N ALA A 43 -4.21 7.74 -1.03
CA ALA A 43 -4.77 9.01 -1.49
C ALA A 43 -5.38 9.89 -0.39
N HIS A 44 -5.96 9.24 0.62
CA HIS A 44 -6.42 9.93 1.82
C HIS A 44 -5.28 10.62 2.56
N ARG A 45 -4.11 9.99 2.70
CA ARG A 45 -3.00 10.52 3.50
C ARG A 45 -2.39 11.79 2.91
N PHE A 46 -2.26 11.86 1.59
CA PHE A 46 -1.74 13.04 0.89
C PHE A 46 -2.83 14.06 0.50
N GLY A 47 -4.10 13.65 0.45
CA GLY A 47 -5.20 14.52 0.02
C GLY A 47 -6.05 15.13 1.14
N LYS A 48 -6.13 14.50 2.32
CA LYS A 48 -7.13 14.86 3.36
C LYS A 48 -7.12 16.32 3.80
N ASP A 49 -5.98 16.98 3.74
CA ASP A 49 -5.81 18.36 4.24
C ASP A 49 -6.11 19.41 3.16
N LEU A 50 -6.19 19.00 1.89
CA LEU A 50 -6.53 19.86 0.75
C LEU A 50 -7.98 20.33 0.82
N GLN A 51 -8.23 21.55 0.33
CA GLN A 51 -9.59 22.12 0.28
C GLN A 51 -10.53 21.29 -0.60
N CYS A 52 -10.04 20.77 -1.74
CA CYS A 52 -10.83 19.88 -2.59
C CYS A 52 -11.38 18.68 -1.80
N TRP A 53 -10.58 18.12 -0.88
CA TRP A 53 -10.95 16.94 -0.13
C TRP A 53 -11.98 17.28 0.95
N LYS A 54 -11.82 18.42 1.62
CA LYS A 54 -12.82 18.93 2.57
C LYS A 54 -14.18 19.19 1.90
N ASN A 55 -14.17 19.58 0.63
CA ASN A 55 -15.37 19.90 -0.14
C ASN A 55 -16.11 18.67 -0.72
N GLY A 56 -15.54 17.47 -0.68
CA GLY A 56 -16.19 16.29 -1.25
C GLY A 56 -15.33 15.04 -1.43
N GLY A 57 -14.23 14.93 -0.69
CA GLY A 57 -13.29 13.82 -0.74
C GLY A 57 -12.55 13.69 -2.08
N ARG A 58 -12.01 12.50 -2.31
CA ARG A 58 -11.20 12.14 -3.50
C ARG A 58 -11.87 12.55 -4.82
N LYS A 59 -13.19 12.36 -4.95
CA LYS A 59 -13.94 12.69 -6.17
C LYS A 59 -13.84 14.17 -6.51
N MET A 60 -13.89 15.05 -5.51
CA MET A 60 -13.79 16.49 -5.72
C MET A 60 -12.35 16.94 -6.02
N CYS A 61 -11.35 16.17 -5.56
CA CYS A 61 -9.95 16.40 -5.88
C CYS A 61 -9.51 15.97 -7.29
N ALA A 62 -10.35 15.28 -8.06
CA ALA A 62 -10.03 14.87 -9.43
C ALA A 62 -9.73 16.04 -10.39
N LYS A 63 -10.09 17.28 -10.02
CA LYS A 63 -9.79 18.51 -10.78
C LYS A 63 -8.66 19.35 -10.16
N ASP A 64 -8.20 18.98 -8.98
CA ASP A 64 -7.12 19.68 -8.28
C ASP A 64 -5.77 19.24 -8.88
N LYS A 65 -4.99 20.21 -9.38
CA LYS A 65 -3.72 19.90 -10.07
C LYS A 65 -2.70 19.29 -9.13
N GLN A 66 -2.63 19.74 -7.88
CA GLN A 66 -1.69 19.20 -6.90
C GLN A 66 -2.07 17.77 -6.53
N PHE A 67 -3.35 17.52 -6.29
CA PHE A 67 -3.84 16.17 -5.98
C PHE A 67 -3.62 15.19 -7.14
N THR A 68 -3.94 15.60 -8.37
CA THR A 68 -3.79 14.72 -9.55
C THR A 68 -2.34 14.39 -9.84
N GLN A 69 -1.39 15.30 -9.57
CA GLN A 69 0.05 15.00 -9.62
C GLN A 69 0.43 13.93 -8.57
N MET A 70 0.06 14.11 -7.31
CA MET A 70 0.35 13.13 -6.25
C MET A 70 -0.30 11.76 -6.52
N GLU A 71 -1.53 11.75 -7.03
CA GLU A 71 -2.28 10.52 -7.31
C GLU A 71 -1.73 9.74 -8.51
N SER A 72 -1.18 10.44 -9.50
CA SER A 72 -0.61 9.82 -10.70
C SER A 72 0.90 9.53 -10.61
N ASP A 73 1.54 9.85 -9.47
CA ASP A 73 2.94 9.55 -9.25
C ASP A 73 3.17 8.03 -9.23
N LYS A 74 3.87 7.56 -10.27
CA LYS A 74 4.17 6.14 -10.49
C LYS A 74 5.05 5.56 -9.38
N ARG A 75 5.88 6.37 -8.70
CA ARG A 75 6.68 5.90 -7.56
C ARG A 75 5.82 5.45 -6.40
N ASN A 76 4.61 5.98 -6.29
CA ASN A 76 3.66 5.63 -5.24
C ASN A 76 2.69 4.50 -5.64
N LEU A 77 2.79 3.97 -6.87
CA LEU A 77 1.88 2.96 -7.41
C LEU A 77 2.56 1.61 -7.58
N VAL A 78 2.11 0.60 -6.83
CA VAL A 78 2.64 -0.77 -6.93
C VAL A 78 1.53 -1.80 -7.16
N PRO A 79 1.79 -2.89 -7.90
CA PRO A 79 0.81 -3.96 -8.05
C PRO A 79 0.62 -4.68 -6.70
N ALA A 80 -0.63 -4.80 -6.26
CA ALA A 80 -1.04 -5.50 -5.06
C ALA A 80 -2.22 -6.44 -5.33
N ILE A 81 -2.34 -7.52 -4.55
CA ILE A 81 -3.54 -8.37 -4.61
C ILE A 81 -4.75 -7.55 -4.17
N GLY A 82 -5.81 -7.51 -4.98
CA GLY A 82 -6.95 -6.62 -4.78
C GLY A 82 -7.66 -6.81 -3.43
N GLU A 83 -7.72 -8.02 -2.88
CA GLU A 83 -8.25 -8.25 -1.52
C GLU A 83 -7.36 -7.60 -0.45
N ILE A 84 -6.03 -7.71 -0.56
CA ILE A 84 -5.10 -7.11 0.39
C ILE A 84 -5.16 -5.58 0.26
N ASN A 85 -5.21 -5.07 -0.98
CA ASN A 85 -5.42 -3.65 -1.26
C ASN A 85 -6.74 -3.13 -0.62
N ALA A 86 -7.82 -3.91 -0.72
CA ALA A 86 -9.09 -3.63 -0.08
C ALA A 86 -8.97 -3.49 1.44
N ASP A 87 -8.37 -4.51 2.04
CA ASP A 87 -8.31 -4.68 3.47
C ASP A 87 -7.36 -3.66 4.10
N ARG A 88 -6.23 -3.36 3.43
CA ARG A 88 -5.28 -2.30 3.80
C ARG A 88 -5.99 -0.95 3.92
N SER A 89 -6.89 -0.62 2.99
CA SER A 89 -7.65 0.63 3.02
C SER A 89 -6.73 1.87 3.08
N ASN A 90 -6.95 2.78 4.03
CA ASN A 90 -6.04 3.89 4.35
C ASN A 90 -5.33 3.69 5.70
N PHE A 91 -5.17 2.45 6.14
CA PHE A 91 -4.59 2.13 7.44
C PHE A 91 -3.12 2.47 7.52
N GLU A 92 -2.70 2.91 8.70
CA GLU A 92 -1.32 3.26 9.00
C GLU A 92 -0.45 2.00 8.99
N TYR A 93 0.78 2.15 8.51
CA TYR A 93 1.77 1.09 8.65
C TYR A 93 2.21 0.94 10.10
N ALA A 94 2.52 -0.29 10.50
CA ALA A 94 3.04 -0.60 11.82
C ALA A 94 4.07 -1.70 11.78
N ASP A 95 4.95 -1.67 12.78
CA ASP A 95 5.91 -2.74 13.03
C ASP A 95 5.26 -3.92 13.74
N LEU A 96 5.72 -5.11 13.37
CA LEU A 96 5.35 -6.33 14.08
C LEU A 96 6.00 -6.35 15.47
N ASP A 97 5.23 -6.86 16.42
CA ASP A 97 5.66 -7.26 17.75
C ASP A 97 5.34 -8.75 17.96
N SER A 98 5.76 -9.31 19.09
CA SER A 98 5.53 -10.73 19.39
C SER A 98 4.06 -11.17 19.33
N LYS A 99 3.11 -10.27 19.58
CA LYS A 99 1.66 -10.56 19.54
C LYS A 99 1.09 -10.50 18.13
N THR A 100 1.56 -9.58 17.31
CA THR A 100 1.09 -9.37 15.93
C THR A 100 1.77 -10.31 14.94
N SER A 101 3.01 -10.74 15.19
CA SER A 101 3.68 -11.78 14.38
C SER A 101 2.89 -13.09 14.34
N GLN A 102 2.16 -13.43 15.41
CA GLN A 102 1.30 -14.62 15.45
C GLN A 102 0.08 -14.53 14.51
N LYS A 103 -0.22 -13.34 13.96
CA LYS A 103 -1.39 -13.08 13.11
C LYS A 103 -1.08 -13.06 11.61
N LEU A 104 0.17 -13.29 11.21
CA LEU A 104 0.63 -13.25 9.80
C LEU A 104 0.02 -14.35 8.90
N GLY A 105 -0.76 -15.28 9.44
CA GLY A 105 -1.50 -16.29 8.67
C GLY A 105 -2.82 -15.82 8.04
N GLN A 106 -3.15 -14.52 8.16
CA GLN A 106 -4.44 -13.97 7.71
C GLN A 106 -4.72 -14.20 6.21
N TYR A 107 -3.67 -14.30 5.38
CA TYR A 107 -3.76 -14.52 3.93
C TYR A 107 -2.96 -15.74 3.48
N GLY A 108 -2.93 -16.81 4.28
CA GLY A 108 -2.13 -18.01 4.03
C GLY A 108 -0.65 -17.78 4.36
N LYS A 109 0.26 -18.09 3.42
CA LYS A 109 1.71 -17.86 3.59
C LYS A 109 2.14 -16.41 3.29
N CYS A 110 1.22 -15.58 2.81
CA CYS A 110 1.50 -14.18 2.52
C CYS A 110 1.57 -13.44 3.86
N ALA A 111 2.80 -13.19 4.32
CA ALA A 111 3.10 -12.63 5.63
C ALA A 111 2.77 -11.12 5.73
N VAL A 112 1.51 -10.77 5.46
CA VAL A 112 0.92 -9.48 5.76
C VAL A 112 -0.21 -9.66 6.77
N TYR A 113 -0.50 -8.62 7.53
CA TYR A 113 -1.61 -8.63 8.46
C TYR A 113 -2.31 -7.26 8.48
N THR A 114 -3.63 -7.29 8.47
CA THR A 114 -4.52 -6.15 8.58
C THR A 114 -5.28 -6.22 9.90
N ASP A 115 -4.99 -5.27 10.79
CA ASP A 115 -5.75 -5.06 12.03
C ASP A 115 -6.88 -4.05 11.77
N PHE A 116 -8.05 -4.56 11.40
CA PHE A 116 -9.25 -3.75 11.16
C PHE A 116 -9.71 -2.97 12.40
N LYS A 117 -9.45 -3.49 13.61
CA LYS A 117 -9.89 -2.85 14.86
C LYS A 117 -9.06 -1.60 15.15
N ASN A 118 -7.75 -1.72 15.02
CA ASN A 118 -6.81 -0.64 15.29
C ASN A 118 -6.43 0.17 14.04
N LYS A 119 -7.00 -0.16 12.88
CA LYS A 119 -6.73 0.48 11.58
C LYS A 119 -5.23 0.52 11.24
N LYS A 120 -4.58 -0.63 11.41
CA LYS A 120 -3.14 -0.81 11.17
C LYS A 120 -2.89 -1.88 10.12
N PHE A 121 -1.88 -1.67 9.28
CA PHE A 121 -1.40 -2.64 8.31
C PHE A 121 0.06 -3.01 8.58
N TYR A 122 0.34 -4.30 8.61
CA TYR A 122 1.64 -4.86 8.91
C TYR A 122 2.16 -5.52 7.63
N PRO A 123 3.08 -4.86 6.90
CA PRO A 123 3.61 -5.39 5.66
C PRO A 123 4.63 -6.50 5.92
N ARG A 124 4.99 -7.23 4.85
CA ARG A 124 6.13 -8.16 4.87
C ARG A 124 7.43 -7.40 5.14
N GLU A 125 8.36 -8.03 5.86
CA GLU A 125 9.69 -7.44 6.13
C GLU A 125 10.42 -6.99 4.86
N SER A 126 10.30 -7.75 3.77
CA SER A 126 10.91 -7.42 2.48
C SER A 126 10.38 -6.14 1.83
N GLU A 127 9.18 -5.70 2.19
CA GLU A 127 8.51 -4.52 1.60
C GLU A 127 8.72 -3.25 2.42
N LYS A 128 9.18 -3.36 3.67
CA LYS A 128 9.33 -2.21 4.58
C LYS A 128 10.25 -1.12 4.02
N GLY A 129 11.36 -1.52 3.41
CA GLY A 129 12.33 -0.58 2.84
C GLY A 129 11.73 0.29 1.74
N ILE A 130 11.06 -0.31 0.75
CA ILE A 130 10.45 0.43 -0.35
C ILE A 130 9.26 1.29 0.13
N ILE A 131 8.46 0.78 1.06
CA ILE A 131 7.38 1.56 1.70
C ILE A 131 7.95 2.83 2.34
N ALA A 132 9.01 2.68 3.13
CA ALA A 132 9.66 3.78 3.82
C ALA A 132 10.21 4.84 2.86
N ARG A 133 10.95 4.42 1.83
CA ARG A 133 11.52 5.34 0.84
C ARG A 133 10.46 6.08 0.05
N ILE A 134 9.38 5.40 -0.34
CA ILE A 134 8.25 6.05 -1.02
C ILE A 134 7.58 7.07 -0.08
N TYR A 135 7.37 6.75 1.20
CA TYR A 135 6.80 7.70 2.15
C TYR A 135 7.66 8.95 2.33
N LEU A 136 8.97 8.77 2.52
CA LEU A 136 9.92 9.86 2.67
C LEU A 136 10.00 10.70 1.39
N TYR A 137 10.05 10.05 0.22
CA TYR A 137 10.00 10.73 -1.08
C TYR A 137 8.72 11.55 -1.25
N MET A 138 7.54 10.97 -1.00
CA MET A 138 6.27 11.68 -1.15
C MET A 138 6.20 12.88 -0.19
N SER A 139 6.70 12.72 1.04
CA SER A 139 6.79 13.80 2.03
C SER A 139 7.68 14.95 1.55
N GLU A 140 8.90 14.64 1.13
CA GLU A 140 9.87 15.64 0.65
C GLU A 140 9.42 16.30 -0.66
N HIS A 141 9.00 15.51 -1.63
CA HIS A 141 8.69 15.98 -2.99
C HIS A 141 7.43 16.84 -3.04
N TYR A 142 6.39 16.48 -2.26
CA TYR A 142 5.10 17.17 -2.26
C TYR A 142 4.85 18.04 -1.03
N GLY A 143 5.83 18.14 -0.12
CA GLY A 143 5.71 18.92 1.13
C GLY A 143 4.65 18.37 2.07
N ILE A 144 4.43 17.04 2.09
CA ILE A 144 3.45 16.40 2.96
C ILE A 144 4.06 16.22 4.34
N THR A 145 3.51 16.89 5.35
CA THR A 145 3.95 16.74 6.74
C THR A 145 3.61 15.35 7.28
N LEU A 146 4.65 14.61 7.68
CA LEU A 146 4.51 13.37 8.44
C LEU A 146 4.38 13.67 9.93
N THR A 147 3.64 12.83 10.65
CA THR A 147 3.71 12.84 12.11
C THR A 147 5.07 12.34 12.56
N GLU A 148 5.51 12.74 13.76
CA GLU A 148 6.79 12.28 14.33
C GLU A 148 6.89 10.75 14.37
N GLN A 149 5.79 10.07 14.69
CA GLN A 149 5.73 8.60 14.73
C GLN A 149 5.84 7.97 13.35
N GLU A 150 5.14 8.51 12.34
CA GLU A 150 5.25 8.04 10.96
C GLU A 150 6.68 8.24 10.44
N GLU A 151 7.25 9.43 10.60
CA GLU A 151 8.59 9.75 10.13
C GLU A 151 9.65 8.86 10.81
N ALA A 152 9.58 8.70 12.13
CA ALA A 152 10.49 7.83 12.87
C ALA A 152 10.40 6.37 12.39
N LEU A 153 9.19 5.86 12.14
CA LEU A 153 8.99 4.50 11.61
C LEU A 153 9.60 4.36 10.21
N MET A 154 9.34 5.30 9.30
CA MET A 154 9.87 5.26 7.94
C MET A 154 11.40 5.36 7.94
N ARG A 155 12.00 6.27 8.72
CA ARG A 155 13.47 6.38 8.83
C ARG A 155 14.10 5.11 9.42
N LYS A 156 13.45 4.49 10.40
CA LYS A 156 13.89 3.20 10.96
C LYS A 156 13.90 2.11 9.89
N TRP A 157 12.83 2.00 9.11
CA TRP A 157 12.70 0.99 8.05
C TRP A 157 13.66 1.23 6.89
N ASP A 158 13.82 2.47 6.45
CA ASP A 158 14.77 2.80 5.38
C ASP A 158 16.20 2.40 5.76
N LYS A 159 16.61 2.71 6.99
CA LYS A 159 17.94 2.32 7.51
C LYS A 159 18.10 0.80 7.65
N ALA A 160 17.07 0.10 8.13
CA ALA A 160 17.13 -1.34 8.39
C ALA A 160 17.04 -2.18 7.10
N HIS A 161 16.40 -1.67 6.05
CA HIS A 161 16.11 -2.39 4.82
C HIS A 161 16.67 -1.65 3.60
N PRO A 162 17.97 -1.80 3.29
CA PRO A 162 18.60 -1.09 2.18
C PRO A 162 17.97 -1.45 0.82
N PRO A 163 18.03 -0.56 -0.19
CA PRO A 163 17.40 -0.80 -1.48
C PRO A 163 17.90 -2.06 -2.17
N THR A 164 16.96 -2.91 -2.59
CA THR A 164 17.27 -4.11 -3.37
C THR A 164 17.62 -3.74 -4.81
N ALA A 165 18.24 -4.67 -5.56
CA ALA A 165 18.52 -4.45 -6.99
C ALA A 165 17.22 -4.20 -7.80
N TYR A 166 16.16 -4.96 -7.48
CA TYR A 166 14.83 -4.78 -8.09
C TYR A 166 14.26 -3.38 -7.81
N GLU A 167 14.35 -2.92 -6.57
CA GLU A 167 13.87 -1.61 -6.20
C GLU A 167 14.63 -0.48 -6.87
N LYS A 168 15.97 -0.58 -6.95
CA LYS A 168 16.79 0.39 -7.69
C LYS A 168 16.38 0.46 -9.15
N TYR A 169 16.10 -0.69 -9.78
CA TYR A 169 15.59 -0.76 -11.15
C TYR A 169 14.20 -0.12 -11.26
N LEU A 170 13.27 -0.48 -10.38
CA LEU A 170 11.91 0.06 -10.35
C LEU A 170 11.92 1.59 -10.25
N LEU A 171 12.64 2.14 -9.26
CA LEU A 171 12.73 3.59 -9.05
C LEU A 171 13.41 4.30 -10.22
N ALA A 172 14.42 3.69 -10.85
CA ALA A 172 15.07 4.27 -12.05
C ALA A 172 14.09 4.39 -13.23
N THR A 173 13.18 3.44 -13.40
CA THR A 173 12.16 3.46 -14.48
C THR A 173 11.00 4.41 -14.24
N GLN A 174 10.89 4.95 -13.02
CA GLN A 174 9.82 5.86 -12.61
C GLN A 174 10.27 7.33 -12.59
N ASN A 175 11.52 7.62 -12.97
CA ASN A 175 12.02 8.97 -13.17
C ASN A 175 11.71 9.42 -14.60
N PRO A 176 11.01 10.55 -14.81
CA PRO A 176 10.99 11.23 -16.10
C PRO A 176 12.38 11.79 -16.44
#